data_AF-C6XI39-F1
#
_entry.id   AF-C6XI39-F1
#
_cell.length_a   1.000
_cell.length_b   1.000
_cell.length_c   1.000
_cell.angle_alpha   90.00
_cell.angle_beta   90.00
_cell.angle_gamma   90.00
#
_symmetry.space_group_name_H-M   'P 1'
#
loop_
_entity.id
_entity.type
_entity.pdbx_description
1 polymer ?
#
loop_
_entity_poly.entity_id
_entity_poly.type
_entity_poly.pdbx_seq_one_letter_code
_entity_poly.pdbx_strand_id
1 'polypeptide(L)'
;MRTSDKNLDTYDVTLFERETPNFWMVTASFDASDRLSICSGGIDDEWYIIVEKGQLGALKRVLDKAAKPRAKTGDENADILKNLKTLFGDQGSNPFEQIKIFLDNRGINWKPDHWASMD
;
A
#
# COMPACT_ATOMS: atom_id res chain seq x y z
N MET A 1 13.53 -23.20 26.14
CA MET A 1 13.80 -22.69 24.79
C MET A 1 12.62 -21.79 24.43
N ARG A 2 12.72 -20.49 24.71
CA ARG A 2 11.65 -19.53 24.38
C ARG A 2 11.68 -19.34 22.87
N THR A 3 10.65 -19.82 22.19
CA THR A 3 10.37 -19.50 20.79
C THR A 3 10.35 -17.99 20.68
N SER A 4 11.28 -17.45 19.88
CA SER A 4 11.31 -16.05 19.53
C SER A 4 9.92 -15.61 19.11
N ASP A 5 9.34 -14.67 19.86
CA ASP A 5 8.27 -13.83 19.39
C ASP A 5 8.76 -13.21 18.08
N LYS A 6 8.37 -13.79 16.95
CA LYS A 6 8.39 -13.05 15.70
C LYS A 6 7.44 -11.90 15.98
N ASN A 7 7.99 -10.73 16.25
CA ASN A 7 7.31 -9.48 15.97
C ASN A 7 6.77 -9.67 14.54
N LEU A 8 5.48 -9.95 14.43
CA LEU A 8 4.75 -9.72 13.20
C LEU A 8 4.71 -8.19 13.13
N ASP A 9 5.85 -7.59 12.81
CA ASP A 9 5.91 -6.21 12.36
C ASP A 9 5.04 -6.22 11.12
N THR A 10 3.76 -5.89 11.29
CA THR A 10 2.87 -5.59 10.19
C THR A 10 3.60 -4.52 9.40
N TYR A 11 4.05 -4.88 8.20
CA TYR A 11 4.63 -3.92 7.29
C TYR A 11 3.47 -3.07 6.81
N ASP A 12 3.23 -1.94 7.45
CA ASP A 12 2.25 -0.94 7.04
C ASP A 12 2.88 0.45 6.94
N VAL A 13 2.31 1.28 6.06
CA VAL A 13 2.67 2.68 5.94
C VAL A 13 1.46 3.53 5.58
N THR A 14 1.30 4.66 6.26
CA THR A 14 0.31 5.68 5.91
C THR A 14 0.83 6.53 4.75
N LEU A 15 0.15 6.47 3.61
CA LEU A 15 0.43 7.27 2.43
C LEU A 15 -0.21 8.65 2.54
N PHE A 16 -1.43 8.72 3.05
CA PHE A 16 -2.20 9.95 3.20
C PHE A 16 -3.11 9.87 4.43
N GLU A 17 -3.33 11.01 5.08
CA GLU A 17 -4.25 11.15 6.20
C GLU A 17 -4.87 12.56 6.15
N ARG A 18 -6.17 12.63 6.42
CA ARG A 18 -6.90 13.88 6.60
C ARG A 18 -7.92 13.69 7.71
N GLU A 19 -7.82 14.51 8.76
CA GLU A 19 -8.73 14.41 9.90
C GLU A 19 -10.04 15.21 9.72
N THR A 20 -10.04 16.28 8.92
CA THR A 20 -11.18 17.20 8.79
C THR A 20 -11.57 17.48 7.32
N PRO A 21 -12.87 17.67 7.00
CA PRO A 21 -14.03 17.60 7.89
C PRO A 21 -14.48 16.17 8.23
N ASN A 22 -14.00 15.15 7.50
CA ASN A 22 -14.22 13.73 7.78
C ASN A 22 -12.85 13.04 7.78
N PHE A 23 -12.64 12.13 8.73
CA PHE A 23 -11.44 11.29 8.79
C PHE A 23 -11.35 10.45 7.52
N TRP A 24 -10.19 10.51 6.87
CA TRP A 24 -9.87 9.71 5.70
C TRP A 24 -8.40 9.36 5.69
N MET A 25 -8.08 8.09 5.45
CA MET A 25 -6.72 7.61 5.43
C MET A 25 -6.48 6.75 4.19
N VAL A 26 -5.24 6.76 3.70
CA VAL A 26 -4.74 5.79 2.74
C VAL A 26 -3.54 5.08 3.32
N THR A 27 -3.65 3.78 3.49
CA THR A 27 -2.58 2.92 4.02
C THR A 27 -2.19 1.88 2.99
N ALA A 28 -0.94 1.45 3.03
CA ALA A 28 -0.45 0.30 2.27
C ALA A 28 0.17 -0.70 3.25
N SER A 29 -0.21 -1.96 3.16
CA SER A 29 0.27 -3.01 4.06
C SER A 29 0.38 -4.37 3.39
N PHE A 30 1.17 -5.26 4.00
CA PHE A 30 1.22 -6.67 3.60
C PHE A 30 0.42 -7.54 4.57
N ASP A 31 -0.37 -8.46 4.01
CA ASP A 31 -1.09 -9.46 4.81
C ASP A 31 -0.24 -10.73 5.07
N ALA A 32 -0.81 -11.67 5.85
CA ALA A 32 -0.15 -12.94 6.17
C ALA A 32 0.09 -13.86 4.94
N SER A 33 -0.49 -13.53 3.78
CA SER A 33 -0.29 -14.25 2.51
C SER A 33 0.73 -13.56 1.60
N ASP A 34 1.47 -12.56 2.10
CA ASP A 34 2.34 -11.67 1.32
C ASP A 34 1.61 -11.02 0.13
N ARG A 35 0.36 -10.59 0.34
CA ARG A 35 -0.34 -9.74 -0.63
C ARG A 35 -0.24 -8.30 -0.18
N LEU A 36 0.06 -7.40 -1.11
CA LEU A 36 0.00 -5.98 -0.84
C LEU A 36 -1.45 -5.52 -0.93
N SER A 37 -1.92 -4.89 0.14
CA SER A 37 -3.21 -4.23 0.19
C SER A 37 -2.97 -2.73 0.31
N ILE A 38 -3.64 -1.94 -0.50
CA ILE A 38 -3.72 -0.49 -0.34
C ILE A 38 -5.16 -0.19 0.00
N CYS A 39 -5.41 0.35 1.18
CA CYS A 39 -6.74 0.76 1.64
C CYS A 39 -6.86 2.28 1.51
N SER A 40 -8.02 2.76 1.08
CA SER A 40 -8.44 4.16 1.20
C SER A 40 -9.78 4.16 1.87
N GLY A 41 -9.99 4.93 2.93
CA GLY A 41 -11.28 4.91 3.60
C GLY A 41 -11.34 5.69 4.89
N GLY A 42 -12.54 5.72 5.46
CA GLY A 42 -12.85 6.25 6.78
C GLY A 42 -13.55 5.18 7.64
N ILE A 43 -14.27 5.63 8.68
CA ILE A 43 -14.93 4.72 9.63
C ILE A 43 -16.02 3.86 8.96
N ASP A 44 -16.74 4.42 7.98
CA ASP A 44 -17.97 3.81 7.45
C ASP A 44 -17.79 3.16 6.07
N ASP A 45 -16.69 3.48 5.38
CA ASP A 45 -16.49 3.15 3.97
C ASP A 45 -14.99 3.02 3.62
N GLU A 46 -14.60 1.86 3.09
CA GLU A 46 -13.22 1.48 2.77
C GLU A 46 -13.09 0.78 1.41
N TRP A 47 -12.20 1.28 0.56
CA TRP A 47 -11.85 0.72 -0.74
C TRP A 47 -10.45 0.13 -0.72
N TYR A 48 -10.28 -0.97 -1.42
CA TYR A 48 -9.03 -1.73 -1.44
C TYR A 48 -8.52 -1.97 -2.86
N ILE A 49 -7.20 -1.86 -3.01
CA ILE A 49 -6.43 -2.37 -4.14
C ILE A 49 -5.58 -3.52 -3.62
N ILE A 50 -5.82 -4.72 -4.14
CA ILE A 50 -5.09 -5.93 -3.76
C ILE A 50 -4.15 -6.35 -4.88
N VAL A 51 -2.84 -6.34 -4.61
CA VAL A 51 -1.81 -6.85 -5.51
C VAL A 51 -1.33 -8.20 -4.99
N GLU A 52 -1.57 -9.24 -5.78
CA GLU A 52 -1.21 -10.62 -5.43
C GLU A 52 0.31 -10.81 -5.37
N LYS A 53 0.77 -11.74 -4.51
CA LYS A 53 2.19 -12.07 -4.33
C LYS A 53 2.96 -12.26 -5.64
N GLY A 54 2.35 -12.90 -6.63
CA GLY A 54 2.96 -13.16 -7.95
C GLY A 54 3.28 -11.91 -8.77
N GLN A 55 2.71 -10.75 -8.41
CA GLN A 55 2.94 -9.46 -9.08
C GLN A 55 3.97 -8.58 -8.35
N LEU A 56 4.34 -8.90 -7.10
CA LEU A 56 5.17 -8.02 -6.26
C LEU A 56 6.56 -7.78 -6.84
N GLY A 57 7.20 -8.80 -7.40
CA GLY A 57 8.50 -8.62 -8.05
C GLY A 57 8.45 -7.70 -9.27
N ALA A 58 7.34 -7.71 -10.03
CA ALA A 58 7.13 -6.79 -11.15
C ALA A 58 6.84 -5.36 -10.63
N LEU A 59 5.97 -5.26 -9.61
CA LEU A 59 5.65 -4.02 -8.93
C LEU A 59 6.91 -3.34 -8.36
N LYS A 60 7.75 -4.08 -7.64
CA LYS A 60 9.01 -3.57 -7.09
C LYS A 60 9.91 -2.99 -8.18
N ARG A 61 10.07 -3.67 -9.32
CA ARG A 61 10.90 -3.17 -10.43
C ARG A 61 10.37 -1.86 -11.01
N VAL A 62 9.06 -1.70 -11.15
CA VAL A 62 8.49 -0.44 -11.68
C VAL A 62 8.56 0.69 -10.64
N LEU A 63 8.37 0.38 -9.36
CA LEU A 63 8.54 1.32 -8.25
C LEU A 63 10.00 1.77 -8.12
N ASP A 64 10.96 0.86 -8.16
CA ASP A 64 12.40 1.16 -8.07
C ASP A 64 12.89 2.08 -9.21
N LYS A 65 12.22 2.05 -10.36
CA LYS A 65 12.51 2.93 -11.50
C LYS A 65 11.89 4.31 -11.35
N ALA A 66 10.72 4.39 -10.72
CA ALA A 66 9.96 5.62 -10.57
C ALA A 66 10.40 6.42 -9.32
N ALA A 67 10.60 5.75 -8.18
CA ALA A 67 10.95 6.37 -6.91
C ALA A 67 12.39 6.88 -6.91
N LYS A 68 12.57 8.16 -6.56
CA LYS A 68 13.88 8.79 -6.39
C LYS A 68 13.89 9.59 -5.08
N PRO A 69 14.70 9.19 -4.08
CA PRO A 69 15.59 8.03 -4.06
C PRO A 69 14.81 6.69 -4.02
N ARG A 70 15.40 5.62 -4.59
CA ARG A 70 14.85 4.26 -4.45
C ARG A 70 15.14 3.69 -3.07
N ALA A 71 14.20 2.94 -2.52
CA ALA A 71 14.41 2.15 -1.32
C ALA A 71 15.41 1.00 -1.56
N LYS A 72 16.22 0.70 -0.54
CA LYS A 72 17.23 -0.39 -0.53
C LYS A 72 17.44 -0.91 0.89
N THR A 73 16.39 -1.42 1.49
CA THR A 73 16.40 -1.94 2.85
C THR A 73 16.92 -3.37 2.93
N GLY A 74 16.95 -4.09 1.80
CA GLY A 74 17.27 -5.53 1.75
C GLY A 74 16.04 -6.42 1.91
N ASP A 75 14.87 -5.84 2.16
CA ASP A 75 13.57 -6.51 2.24
C ASP A 75 12.67 -5.99 1.11
N GLU A 76 12.11 -6.91 0.31
CA GLU A 76 11.27 -6.56 -0.84
C GLU A 76 9.98 -5.84 -0.44
N ASN A 77 9.31 -6.31 0.62
CA ASN A 77 8.05 -5.74 1.10
C ASN A 77 8.30 -4.34 1.66
N ALA A 78 9.32 -4.18 2.50
CA ALA A 78 9.69 -2.88 3.06
C ALA A 78 10.11 -1.88 1.96
N ASP A 79 10.82 -2.34 0.92
CA ASP A 79 11.18 -1.49 -0.22
C ASP A 79 9.95 -1.05 -1.02
N ILE A 80 8.98 -1.94 -1.25
CA ILE A 80 7.72 -1.61 -1.93
C ILE A 80 6.99 -0.51 -1.16
N LEU A 81 6.80 -0.68 0.16
CA LEU A 81 6.11 0.33 0.98
C LEU A 81 6.83 1.67 0.99
N LYS A 82 8.17 1.67 1.15
CA LYS A 82 8.96 2.91 1.14
C LYS A 82 8.92 3.62 -0.21
N ASN A 83 8.96 2.88 -1.30
CA ASN A 83 8.83 3.47 -2.64
C ASN A 83 7.42 4.02 -2.89
N LEU A 84 6.36 3.32 -2.43
CA LEU A 84 4.99 3.83 -2.48
C LEU A 84 4.87 5.13 -1.71
N LYS A 85 5.38 5.19 -0.47
CA LYS A 85 5.40 6.42 0.33
C LYS A 85 6.20 7.53 -0.34
N THR A 86 7.32 7.21 -0.98
CA THR A 86 8.14 8.21 -1.69
C THR A 86 7.42 8.78 -2.93
N LEU A 87 6.68 7.95 -3.66
CA LEU A 87 6.00 8.38 -4.89
C LEU A 87 4.68 9.07 -4.63
N PHE A 88 3.90 8.56 -3.68
CA PHE A 88 2.50 8.93 -3.50
C PHE A 88 2.21 9.55 -2.14
N GLY A 89 3.15 9.42 -1.19
CA GLY A 89 3.02 10.03 0.12
C GLY A 89 3.14 11.54 0.07
N ASP A 90 2.48 12.20 1.02
CA ASP A 90 2.68 13.61 1.36
C ASP A 90 2.41 14.59 0.20
N GLN A 91 1.66 14.16 -0.82
CA GLN A 91 1.28 15.00 -1.97
C GLN A 91 0.07 15.92 -1.70
N GLY A 92 -0.41 16.00 -0.45
CA GLY A 92 -1.55 16.84 -0.06
C GLY A 92 -2.91 16.40 -0.62
N SER A 93 -2.98 15.26 -1.29
CA SER A 93 -4.22 14.70 -1.85
C SER A 93 -4.26 13.18 -1.67
N ASN A 94 -5.46 12.61 -1.66
CA ASN A 94 -5.67 11.16 -1.56
C ASN A 94 -5.05 10.46 -2.80
N PRO A 95 -4.04 9.59 -2.62
CA PRO A 95 -3.32 9.00 -3.74
C PRO A 95 -3.97 7.74 -4.33
N PHE A 96 -5.10 7.26 -3.80
CA PHE A 96 -5.64 5.95 -4.13
C PHE A 96 -5.88 5.75 -5.64
N GLU A 97 -6.57 6.69 -6.28
CA GLU A 97 -6.80 6.63 -7.74
C GLU A 97 -5.50 6.81 -8.55
N GLN A 98 -4.54 7.59 -8.03
CA GLN A 98 -3.24 7.74 -8.69
C GLN A 98 -2.44 6.44 -8.69
N ILE A 99 -2.52 5.69 -7.59
CA ILE A 99 -1.89 4.37 -7.47
C ILE A 99 -2.56 3.39 -8.43
N LYS A 100 -3.89 3.37 -8.50
CA LYS A 100 -4.64 2.56 -9.47
C LYS A 100 -4.20 2.83 -10.91
N ILE A 101 -4.19 4.11 -11.32
CA ILE A 101 -3.71 4.54 -12.64
C ILE A 101 -2.25 4.13 -12.86
N PHE A 102 -1.40 4.23 -11.84
CA PHE A 102 -0.01 3.79 -11.94
C PHE A 102 0.10 2.28 -12.19
N LEU A 103 -0.68 1.45 -11.48
CA LEU A 103 -0.68 -0.01 -11.68
C LEU A 103 -1.15 -0.37 -13.08
N ASP A 104 -2.25 0.23 -13.54
CA ASP A 104 -2.82 0.01 -14.86
C ASP A 104 -1.82 0.39 -15.97
N ASN A 105 -1.23 1.58 -15.88
CA ASN A 105 -0.25 2.07 -16.86
C ASN A 105 1.04 1.24 -16.90
N ARG A 106 1.34 0.49 -15.83
CA ARG A 106 2.51 -0.39 -15.73
C ARG A 106 2.19 -1.85 -15.97
N GLY A 107 0.92 -2.19 -16.24
CA GLY A 107 0.46 -3.56 -16.45
C GLY A 107 0.62 -4.45 -15.21
N ILE A 108 0.52 -3.86 -14.01
CA ILE A 108 0.52 -4.62 -12.75
C ILE A 108 -0.92 -5.04 -12.46
N ASN A 109 -1.18 -6.35 -12.44
CA ASN A 109 -2.52 -6.85 -12.16
C ASN A 109 -2.88 -6.62 -10.68
N TRP A 110 -4.07 -6.10 -10.43
CA TRP A 110 -4.63 -5.89 -9.10
C TRP A 110 -6.13 -6.21 -9.07
N LYS A 111 -6.69 -6.39 -7.88
CA LYS A 111 -8.12 -6.63 -7.67
C LYS A 111 -8.72 -5.54 -6.79
N PRO A 112 -9.92 -5.01 -7.13
CA PRO A 112 -10.67 -4.17 -6.21
C PRO A 112 -11.32 -5.02 -5.11
N ASP A 113 -11.45 -4.45 -3.93
CA ASP A 113 -12.36 -4.91 -2.87
C ASP A 113 -12.99 -3.68 -2.18
N HIS A 114 -14.13 -3.86 -1.52
CA HIS A 114 -14.90 -2.77 -0.93
C HIS A 114 -15.63 -3.25 0.31
N TRP A 115 -15.45 -2.53 1.41
CA TRP A 115 -16.20 -2.72 2.64
C TRP A 115 -16.95 -1.44 2.97
N ALA A 116 -18.26 -1.56 3.11
CA ALA A 116 -19.11 -0.49 3.61
C ALA A 116 -19.96 -1.07 4.74
N SER A 117 -19.98 -0.36 5.88
CA SER A 117 -20.93 -0.70 6.93
C SER A 117 -22.35 -0.43 6.43
N MET A 118 -23.21 -1.45 6.44
CA MET A 118 -24.63 -1.25 6.17
C MET A 118 -25.26 -0.67 7.44
N ASP A 119 -25.72 0.58 7.39
CA ASP A 119 -26.66 1.15 8.36
C ASP A 119 -28.00 0.39 8.38
#